data_AF-A0A7S1WHV5-F1
#
_entry.id   AF-A0A7S1WHV5-F1
#
_cell.length_a   1.000
_cell.length_b   1.000
_cell.length_c   1.000
_cell.angle_alpha   90.00
_cell.angle_beta   90.00
_cell.angle_gamma   90.00
#
_symmetry.space_group_name_H-M   'P 1'
#
loop_
_entity.id
_entity.type
_entity.pdbx_description
1 polymer ?
#
loop_
_entity_poly.entity_id
_entity_poly.type
_entity_poly.pdbx_seq_one_letter_code
_entity_poly.pdbx_strand_id
1 'polypeptide(L)'
;DTAVNYRNHRAVAEACRSANVPPRELVITTKVWPYGQQAVFDAVVAALEELDGLGQVVVLLHWPGALPDQKPAPPAECRLEGRPNDWRRCRAESFLALLALRDAGAIAACGVSNF
;
A
#
# COMPACT_ATOMS: atom_id res chain seq x y z
N ASP A 1 6.95 -4.90 -9.89
CA ASP A 1 6.66 -4.85 -8.46
C ASP A 1 7.35 -3.62 -7.85
N THR A 2 6.66 -2.84 -7.02
CA THR A 2 7.17 -1.65 -6.33
C THR A 2 6.59 -1.54 -4.91
N ALA A 3 6.88 -0.47 -4.17
CA ALA A 3 6.32 -0.14 -2.85
C ALA A 3 6.44 1.36 -2.56
N VAL A 4 5.51 1.93 -1.78
CA VAL A 4 5.56 3.35 -1.33
C VAL A 4 6.94 3.70 -0.75
N ASN A 5 7.53 2.77 -0.01
CA ASN A 5 8.83 2.98 0.62
C ASN A 5 10.02 3.00 -0.37
N TYR A 6 9.84 2.55 -1.62
CA TYR A 6 10.89 2.57 -2.64
C TYR A 6 11.00 3.92 -3.34
N ARG A 7 9.96 4.77 -3.21
CA ARG A 7 9.93 6.15 -3.76
C ARG A 7 10.27 6.20 -5.26
N ASN A 8 9.75 5.24 -6.03
CA ASN A 8 10.13 5.06 -7.43
C ASN A 8 8.95 4.80 -8.38
N HIS A 9 7.69 5.02 -7.97
CA HIS A 9 6.52 4.79 -8.84
C HIS A 9 6.58 5.57 -10.15
N ARG A 10 7.00 6.83 -10.11
CA ARG A 10 7.20 7.66 -11.33
C ARG A 10 8.21 7.03 -12.29
N ALA A 11 9.33 6.54 -11.77
CA ALA A 11 10.37 5.89 -12.58
C ALA A 11 9.89 4.55 -13.16
N VAL A 12 9.12 3.78 -12.38
CA VAL A 12 8.46 2.56 -12.87
C VAL A 12 7.47 2.89 -13.98
N ALA A 13 6.65 3.93 -13.82
CA ALA A 13 5.68 4.37 -14.83
C ALA A 13 6.36 4.78 -16.13
N GLU A 14 7.44 5.57 -16.05
CA GLU A 14 8.25 5.97 -17.21
C GLU A 14 8.86 4.75 -17.93
N ALA A 15 9.45 3.81 -17.18
CA ALA A 15 10.04 2.60 -17.75
C ALA A 15 8.99 1.70 -18.44
N CYS A 16 7.80 1.56 -17.87
CA CYS A 16 6.73 0.79 -18.50
C CYS A 16 6.22 1.45 -19.79
N ARG A 17 6.17 2.78 -19.86
CA ARG A 17 5.77 3.49 -21.09
C ARG A 17 6.80 3.36 -22.20
N SER A 18 8.09 3.42 -21.86
CA SER A 18 9.16 3.26 -22.86
C SER A 18 9.25 1.82 -23.40
N ALA A 19 8.77 0.83 -22.64
CA ALA A 19 8.74 -0.57 -23.07
C ALA A 19 7.69 -0.90 -24.16
N ASN A 20 6.83 0.07 -24.54
CA ASN A 20 5.80 -0.07 -25.59
C ASN A 20 4.83 -1.25 -25.38
N VAL A 21 4.53 -1.59 -24.13
CA VAL A 21 3.52 -2.60 -23.75
C VAL A 21 2.18 -1.91 -23.49
N PRO A 22 1.05 -2.40 -24.02
CA PRO A 22 -0.26 -1.83 -23.74
C PRO A 22 -0.56 -1.80 -22.23
N PRO A 23 -1.04 -0.68 -21.64
CA PRO A 23 -1.33 -0.61 -20.21
C PRO A 23 -2.23 -1.72 -19.70
N ARG A 24 -3.24 -2.14 -20.47
CA ARG A 24 -4.17 -3.23 -20.11
C ARG A 24 -3.52 -4.60 -19.94
N GLU A 25 -2.28 -4.77 -20.41
CA GLU A 25 -1.50 -6.01 -20.29
C GLU A 25 -0.53 -5.97 -19.10
N LEU A 26 -0.46 -4.83 -18.40
CA LEU A 26 0.38 -4.64 -17.23
C LEU A 26 -0.41 -4.90 -15.94
N VAL A 27 0.20 -5.67 -15.05
CA VAL A 27 -0.22 -5.78 -13.65
C VAL A 27 0.90 -5.18 -12.79
N ILE A 28 0.57 -4.16 -12.02
CA ILE A 28 1.52 -3.46 -11.15
C ILE A 28 1.17 -3.76 -9.70
N THR A 29 2.06 -4.48 -9.01
CA THR A 29 1.96 -4.65 -7.56
C THR A 29 2.71 -3.51 -6.87
N THR A 30 2.05 -2.81 -5.96
CA THR A 30 2.64 -1.86 -5.01
C THR A 30 2.33 -2.30 -3.57
N LYS A 31 3.04 -1.74 -2.60
CA LYS A 31 2.92 -2.09 -1.18
C LYS A 31 2.91 -0.86 -0.32
N VAL A 32 2.10 -0.89 0.73
CA VAL A 32 1.97 0.17 1.73
C VAL A 32 2.12 -0.41 3.12
N TRP A 33 2.69 0.37 4.03
CA TRP A 33 2.79 -0.04 5.43
C TRP A 33 1.45 0.15 6.16
N PRO A 34 1.12 -0.65 7.19
CA PRO A 34 -0.04 -0.40 8.03
C PRO A 34 0.13 0.91 8.81
N TYR A 35 -0.52 1.97 8.32
CA TYR A 35 -0.50 3.30 8.95
C TYR A 35 -1.85 3.74 9.53
N GLY A 36 -2.82 2.84 9.63
CA GLY A 36 -4.22 3.20 9.90
C GLY A 36 -5.01 3.44 8.62
N GLN A 37 -6.28 3.84 8.75
CA GLN A 37 -7.21 3.92 7.62
C GLN A 37 -6.89 5.11 6.69
N GLN A 38 -6.94 6.34 7.20
CA GLN A 38 -6.76 7.55 6.39
C GLN A 38 -5.37 7.63 5.77
N ALA A 39 -4.32 7.38 6.57
CA ALA A 39 -2.95 7.43 6.08
C ALA A 39 -2.66 6.40 4.98
N VAL A 40 -3.27 5.21 5.04
CA VAL A 40 -3.14 4.20 3.97
C VAL A 40 -3.94 4.62 2.74
N PHE A 41 -5.14 5.17 2.92
CA PHE A 41 -5.91 5.71 1.80
C PHE A 41 -5.10 6.75 1.03
N ASP A 42 -4.57 7.76 1.73
CA ASP A 42 -3.79 8.85 1.13
C ASP A 42 -2.52 8.33 0.45
N ALA A 43 -1.79 7.42 1.11
CA ALA A 43 -0.57 6.84 0.56
C ALA A 43 -0.82 6.01 -0.71
N VAL A 44 -1.94 5.31 -0.79
CA VAL A 44 -2.29 4.55 -2.00
C VAL A 44 -2.74 5.49 -3.10
N VAL A 45 -3.57 6.51 -2.82
CA VAL A 45 -3.96 7.51 -3.81
C VAL A 45 -2.74 8.20 -4.41
N ALA A 46 -1.80 8.65 -3.58
CA ALA A 46 -0.55 9.25 -4.06
C ALA A 46 0.25 8.28 -4.94
N ALA A 47 0.35 7.00 -4.57
CA ALA A 47 1.03 5.99 -5.38
C ALA A 47 0.33 5.76 -6.74
N LEU A 48 -1.01 5.81 -6.78
CA LEU A 48 -1.77 5.70 -8.02
C LEU A 48 -1.58 6.92 -8.92
N GLU A 49 -1.53 8.12 -8.35
CA GLU A 49 -1.20 9.36 -9.08
C GLU A 49 0.20 9.30 -9.68
N GLU A 50 1.18 8.77 -8.95
CA GLU A 50 2.55 8.60 -9.47
C GLU A 50 2.68 7.52 -10.54
N LEU A 51 1.81 6.49 -10.50
CA LEU A 51 1.69 5.48 -11.57
C LEU A 51 0.92 5.99 -12.79
N ASP A 52 0.14 7.06 -12.61
CA ASP A 52 -0.50 7.84 -13.68
C ASP A 52 -1.28 6.97 -14.68
N GLY A 53 -2.26 6.23 -14.14
CA GLY A 53 -3.23 5.42 -14.90
C GLY A 53 -2.69 4.13 -15.51
N LEU A 54 -1.51 3.68 -15.08
CA LEU A 54 -0.83 2.52 -15.67
C LEU A 54 -1.33 1.19 -15.10
N GLY A 55 -1.88 0.35 -15.98
CA GLY A 55 -2.17 -1.06 -15.70
C GLY A 55 -3.18 -1.35 -14.60
N GLN A 56 -3.35 -2.63 -14.29
CA GLN A 56 -4.14 -3.08 -13.16
C GLN A 56 -3.28 -3.05 -11.90
N VAL A 57 -3.68 -2.26 -10.90
CA VAL A 57 -2.89 -2.08 -9.67
C VAL A 57 -3.36 -3.05 -8.58
N VAL A 58 -2.42 -3.81 -8.02
CA VAL A 58 -2.62 -4.64 -6.82
C VAL A 58 -1.88 -3.99 -5.66
N VAL A 59 -2.55 -3.84 -4.50
CA VAL A 59 -1.94 -3.22 -3.31
C VAL A 59 -1.84 -4.20 -2.15
N LEU A 60 -0.64 -4.38 -1.61
CA LEU A 60 -0.41 -5.24 -0.45
C LEU A 60 -0.07 -4.43 0.81
N LEU A 61 -0.55 -4.87 1.97
CA LEU A 61 0.10 -4.48 3.23
C LEU A 61 1.50 -5.11 3.28
N HIS A 62 2.54 -4.28 3.29
CA HIS A 62 3.92 -4.71 3.08
C HIS A 62 4.44 -5.61 4.22
N TRP A 63 4.03 -5.33 5.45
CA TRP A 63 4.42 -6.05 6.66
C TRP A 63 3.26 -6.03 7.67
N PRO A 64 3.23 -6.94 8.65
CA PRO A 64 2.18 -6.97 9.68
C PRO A 64 2.29 -5.84 10.70
N GLY A 65 3.30 -4.98 10.61
CA GLY A 65 3.71 -4.06 11.64
C GLY A 65 5.23 -4.10 11.69
N ALA A 66 5.84 -3.70 12.80
CA ALA A 66 7.28 -3.59 12.97
C ALA A 66 8.15 -4.68 12.28
N LEU A 67 9.28 -4.27 11.68
CA LEU A 67 10.27 -5.20 11.13
C LEU A 67 10.82 -6.10 12.24
N PRO A 68 11.27 -7.34 11.95
CA PRO A 68 11.73 -8.28 12.98
C PRO A 68 12.83 -7.75 13.91
N ASP A 69 13.68 -6.86 13.40
CA ASP A 69 14.81 -6.23 14.09
C ASP A 69 14.50 -4.83 14.65
N GLN A 70 13.35 -4.26 14.29
CA GLN A 70 12.92 -2.94 14.75
C GLN A 70 11.70 -3.11 15.67
N LYS A 71 11.64 -2.35 16.77
CA LYS A 71 10.44 -2.35 17.65
C LYS A 71 9.72 -0.99 17.64
N PRO A 72 9.39 -0.38 16.48
CA PRO A 72 8.53 0.79 16.49
C PRO A 72 7.14 0.39 17.02
N ALA A 73 6.60 1.23 17.89
CA ALA A 73 5.18 1.22 18.17
C ALA A 73 4.40 1.61 16.89
N PRO A 74 3.16 1.13 16.72
CA PRO A 74 2.27 1.63 15.66
C PRO A 74 2.12 3.17 15.74
N PRO A 75 1.66 3.80 14.63
CA PRO A 75 1.26 5.21 14.63
C PRO A 75 0.34 5.55 15.80
N ALA A 76 0.49 6.75 16.34
CA ALA A 76 -0.23 7.15 17.56
C ALA A 76 -1.75 7.00 17.44
N GLU A 77 -2.31 7.32 16.26
CA GLU A 77 -3.74 7.18 15.95
C GLU A 77 -4.27 5.75 16.08
N CYS A 78 -3.40 4.75 15.91
CA CYS A 78 -3.76 3.34 15.94
C CYS A 78 -3.41 2.65 17.27
N ARG A 79 -2.76 3.36 18.21
CA ARG A 79 -2.36 2.78 19.51
C ARG A 79 -3.58 2.48 20.36
N LEU A 80 -3.51 1.38 21.10
CA LEU A 80 -4.52 1.01 22.09
C LEU A 80 -4.03 1.39 23.48
N GLU A 81 -4.92 1.99 24.28
CA GLU A 81 -4.65 2.27 25.69
C GLU A 81 -4.29 0.96 26.43
N GLY A 82 -3.24 1.01 27.25
CA GLY A 82 -2.70 -0.17 27.92
C GLY A 82 -1.99 -1.19 27.00
N ARG A 83 -2.02 -1.02 25.66
CA ARG A 83 -1.34 -1.88 24.68
C ARG A 83 -0.68 -1.07 23.55
N PRO A 84 0.28 -0.19 23.86
CA PRO A 84 0.85 0.75 22.89
C PRO A 84 1.65 0.09 21.75
N ASN A 85 2.05 -1.17 21.89
CA ASN A 85 2.80 -1.93 20.87
C ASN A 85 1.91 -2.88 20.05
N ASP A 86 0.58 -2.86 20.26
CA ASP A 86 -0.34 -3.75 19.55
C ASP A 86 -0.71 -3.18 18.17
N TRP A 87 -0.28 -3.86 17.11
CA TRP A 87 -0.53 -3.50 15.72
C TRP A 87 -1.88 -3.98 15.17
N ARG A 88 -2.69 -4.73 15.94
CA ARG A 88 -3.96 -5.32 15.47
C ARG A 88 -4.90 -4.29 14.88
N ARG A 89 -5.12 -3.18 15.61
CA ARG A 89 -5.98 -2.08 15.16
C ARG A 89 -5.45 -1.45 13.88
N CYS A 90 -4.16 -1.12 13.86
CA CYS A 90 -3.50 -0.49 12.73
C CYS A 90 -3.62 -1.33 11.44
N ARG A 91 -3.35 -2.64 11.52
CA ARG A 91 -3.53 -3.55 10.38
C ARG A 91 -4.97 -3.62 9.89
N ALA A 92 -5.93 -3.74 10.82
CA ALA A 92 -7.34 -3.86 10.47
C ALA A 92 -7.85 -2.60 9.75
N GLU A 93 -7.57 -1.42 10.32
CA GLU A 93 -7.95 -0.13 9.74
C GLU A 93 -7.28 0.10 8.37
N SER A 94 -6.00 -0.24 8.24
CA SER A 94 -5.30 -0.17 6.97
C SER A 94 -5.87 -1.12 5.92
N PHE A 95 -6.23 -2.36 6.29
CA PHE A 95 -6.83 -3.30 5.34
C PHE A 95 -8.23 -2.87 4.92
N LEU A 96 -9.01 -2.25 5.82
CA LEU A 96 -10.31 -1.63 5.48
C LEU A 96 -10.15 -0.52 4.42
N ALA A 97 -9.09 0.29 4.48
CA ALA A 97 -8.81 1.27 3.44
C ALA A 97 -8.53 0.60 2.08
N LEU A 98 -7.76 -0.49 2.06
CA LEU A 98 -7.51 -1.24 0.82
C LEU A 98 -8.79 -1.87 0.25
N LEU A 99 -9.67 -2.40 1.10
CA LEU A 99 -10.97 -2.92 0.68
C LEU A 99 -11.84 -1.81 0.06
N ALA A 100 -11.92 -0.65 0.71
CA ALA A 100 -12.67 0.49 0.19
C ALA A 100 -12.17 0.97 -1.18
N LEU A 101 -10.84 1.05 -1.37
CA LEU A 101 -10.24 1.41 -2.65
C LEU A 101 -10.53 0.38 -3.75
N ARG A 102 -10.49 -0.91 -3.41
CA ARG A 102 -10.86 -1.99 -4.34
C ARG A 102 -12.33 -1.91 -4.74
N ASP A 103 -13.22 -1.74 -3.76
CA ASP A 103 -14.66 -1.71 -3.98
C ASP A 103 -15.08 -0.46 -4.78
N ALA A 104 -14.33 0.63 -4.65
CA ALA A 104 -14.47 1.83 -5.50
C ALA A 104 -13.86 1.67 -6.92
N GLY A 105 -13.20 0.55 -7.22
CA GLY A 105 -12.56 0.29 -8.51
C GLY A 105 -11.23 1.02 -8.72
N ALA A 106 -10.67 1.67 -7.70
CA ALA A 106 -9.40 2.38 -7.79
C ALA A 106 -8.19 1.43 -7.87
N ILE A 107 -8.31 0.24 -7.30
CA ILE A 107 -7.32 -0.84 -7.39
C ILE A 107 -8.00 -2.15 -7.78
N ALA A 108 -7.30 -3.00 -8.53
CA ALA A 108 -7.85 -4.26 -9.05
C ALA A 108 -7.95 -5.33 -7.95
N ALA A 109 -7.01 -5.35 -7.01
CA ALA A 109 -7.01 -6.29 -5.89
C ALA A 109 -6.19 -5.76 -4.72
N CYS A 110 -6.41 -6.35 -3.54
CA CYS A 110 -5.62 -6.09 -2.36
C CYS A 110 -5.26 -7.37 -1.60
N GLY A 111 -4.18 -7.30 -0.81
CA GLY A 111 -3.67 -8.45 -0.07
C GLY A 111 -2.63 -8.08 0.99
N VAL A 112 -1.80 -9.04 1.36
CA VAL A 112 -0.77 -8.90 2.40
C VAL A 112 0.56 -9.50 1.95
N SER A 113 1.66 -9.05 2.56
CA SER A 113 3.02 -9.55 2.38
C SER A 113 3.69 -9.71 3.74
N ASN A 114 4.48 -10.77 3.91
CA ASN A 114 5.23 -11.07 5.15
C ASN A 114 4.35 -11.32 6.40
N PHE A 115 3.14 -11.86 6.23
CA PHE A 115 2.21 -12.18 7.32
C PHE A 115 2.39 -13.61 7.84
#